data_AF-A0A9X4NV86-F1
#
_entry.id   AF-A0A9X4NV86-F1
#
_cell.length_a   1.000
_cell.length_b   1.000
_cell.length_c   1.000
_cell.angle_alpha   90.00
_cell.angle_beta   90.00
_cell.angle_gamma   90.00
#
_symmetry.space_group_name_H-M   'P 1'
#
loop_
_entity.id
_entity.type
_entity.pdbx_description
1 polymer ?
#
loop_
_entity_poly.entity_id
_entity_poly.type
_entity_poly.pdbx_seq_one_letter_code
_entity_poly.pdbx_strand_id
1 'polypeptide(L)'
;MIDNKKRRNIIVGICLVVALVVIAIVFAVVNIFNGNHKAAIPTPKTSISTKQSTKETSESIEKESTSSEEQDTDKEATPKENLQNFIKSYVTYDLNDNSIQKRASYLETLMTHQAYASSYIAQDAQTLSAMVKTYKKTKQINTSNSTQLVARSYKKGSIYQSSDDKNKYFVEIEYLETPIYQKEGYMVDSKYDVTMDENKVAAINLTDSKNIPGGSANNG
;
A
#
# COMPACT_ATOMS: atom_id res chain seq x y z
N MET A 1 -0.69 -54.00 16.54
CA MET A 1 0.69 -53.59 16.25
C MET A 1 0.84 -53.39 14.74
N ILE A 2 0.99 -52.15 14.27
CA ILE A 2 1.29 -51.91 12.85
C ILE A 2 2.79 -52.17 12.66
N ASP A 3 3.09 -53.18 11.87
CA ASP A 3 4.43 -53.66 11.57
C ASP A 3 5.36 -52.52 11.11
N ASN A 4 6.53 -52.38 11.73
CA ASN A 4 7.45 -51.25 11.53
C ASN A 4 7.90 -51.12 10.05
N LYS A 5 7.84 -52.21 9.30
CA LYS A 5 8.12 -52.26 7.86
C LYS A 5 7.04 -51.55 7.03
N LYS A 6 5.77 -51.62 7.41
CA LYS A 6 4.66 -50.93 6.74
C LYS A 6 4.67 -49.43 7.03
N ARG A 7 5.01 -49.01 8.25
CA ARG A 7 5.16 -47.59 8.62
C ARG A 7 6.29 -46.91 7.82
N ARG A 8 7.43 -47.58 7.65
CA ARG A 8 8.56 -47.05 6.86
C ARG A 8 8.19 -46.86 5.39
N ASN A 9 7.47 -47.81 4.78
CA ASN A 9 7.07 -47.70 3.37
C ASN A 9 6.04 -46.58 3.13
N ILE A 10 5.15 -46.32 4.10
CA ILE A 10 4.18 -45.21 4.03
C ILE A 10 4.90 -43.85 4.14
N ILE A 11 5.85 -43.72 5.06
CA ILE A 11 6.61 -42.47 5.24
C ILE A 11 7.45 -42.15 4.00
N VAL A 12 8.12 -43.16 3.43
CA VAL A 12 8.89 -42.99 2.19
C VAL A 12 7.99 -42.59 1.01
N GLY A 13 6.78 -43.17 0.92
CA GLY A 13 5.80 -42.80 -0.09
C GLY A 13 5.33 -41.34 0.03
N ILE A 14 5.03 -40.87 1.24
CA ILE A 14 4.61 -39.48 1.48
C ILE A 14 5.76 -38.51 1.17
N CYS A 15 6.99 -38.82 1.59
CA CYS A 15 8.16 -37.99 1.28
C CYS A 15 8.42 -37.87 -0.23
N LEU A 16 8.21 -38.95 -1.00
CA LEU A 16 8.33 -38.91 -2.46
C LEU A 16 7.28 -38.03 -3.12
N VAL A 17 6.02 -38.11 -2.67
CA VAL A 17 4.94 -37.26 -3.19
C VAL A 17 5.21 -35.78 -2.87
N VAL A 18 5.65 -35.47 -1.65
CA VAL A 18 6.00 -34.09 -1.26
C VAL A 18 7.18 -33.57 -2.09
N ALA A 19 8.22 -34.38 -2.32
CA ALA A 19 9.36 -33.99 -3.14
C ALA A 19 8.96 -33.67 -4.59
N LEU A 20 8.07 -34.46 -5.18
CA LEU A 20 7.57 -34.22 -6.55
C LEU A 20 6.75 -32.94 -6.66
N VAL A 21 5.93 -32.62 -5.66
CA VAL A 21 5.15 -31.36 -5.61
C VAL A 21 6.09 -30.16 -5.52
N VAL A 22 7.13 -30.23 -4.69
CA VAL A 22 8.13 -29.15 -4.57
C VAL A 22 8.88 -28.93 -5.89
N ILE A 23 9.28 -30.00 -6.58
CA ILE A 23 9.95 -29.91 -7.88
C ILE A 23 9.05 -29.26 -8.94
N ALA A 24 7.75 -29.62 -8.98
CA ALA A 24 6.79 -29.03 -9.91
C ALA A 24 6.58 -27.52 -9.66
N ILE A 25 6.52 -27.10 -8.39
CA ILE A 25 6.41 -25.69 -8.02
C ILE A 25 7.68 -24.91 -8.44
N VAL A 26 8.87 -25.46 -8.19
CA VAL A 26 10.14 -24.83 -8.60
C VAL A 26 10.21 -24.69 -10.12
N PHE A 27 9.80 -25.71 -10.88
CA PHE A 27 9.76 -25.63 -12.35
C PHE A 27 8.77 -24.56 -12.86
N ALA A 28 7.60 -24.44 -12.24
CA ALA A 28 6.63 -23.40 -12.59
C ALA A 28 7.18 -21.99 -12.32
N VAL A 29 7.86 -21.79 -11.18
CA VAL A 29 8.46 -20.49 -10.83
C VAL A 29 9.62 -20.14 -11.77
N VAL A 30 10.49 -21.09 -12.13
CA VAL A 30 11.59 -20.85 -13.07
C VAL A 30 11.07 -20.54 -14.49
N ASN A 31 10.02 -21.22 -14.96
CA ASN A 31 9.44 -20.92 -16.28
C ASN A 31 8.78 -19.53 -16.34
N ILE A 32 8.20 -19.06 -15.24
CA ILE A 32 7.61 -17.70 -15.15
C ILE A 32 8.72 -16.65 -15.09
N PHE A 33 9.81 -16.90 -14.35
CA PHE A 33 10.93 -15.95 -14.22
C PHE A 33 11.83 -15.88 -15.47
N ASN A 34 12.00 -16.97 -16.21
CA ASN A 34 12.84 -17.00 -17.42
C ASN A 34 12.07 -16.64 -18.70
N GLY A 35 10.74 -16.50 -18.63
CA GLY A 35 9.86 -16.22 -19.75
C GLY A 35 9.27 -14.81 -19.74
N ASN A 36 10.09 -13.76 -19.68
CA ASN A 36 9.80 -12.45 -20.30
C ASN A 36 10.96 -11.46 -20.12
N HIS A 37 11.96 -11.55 -21.00
CA HIS A 37 12.80 -10.40 -21.32
C HIS A 37 12.72 -10.12 -22.82
N LYS A 38 12.54 -8.83 -23.12
CA LYS A 38 12.63 -8.13 -24.43
C LYS A 38 11.31 -7.85 -25.15
N ALA A 39 10.64 -6.77 -24.71
CA ALA A 39 10.02 -5.83 -25.64
C ALA A 39 10.70 -4.47 -25.42
N ALA A 40 11.53 -4.06 -26.39
CA ALA A 40 12.11 -2.73 -26.44
C ALA A 40 11.00 -1.71 -26.73
N ILE A 41 10.83 -0.73 -25.86
CA ILE A 41 9.93 0.41 -26.11
C ILE A 41 10.70 1.41 -26.99
N PRO A 42 10.26 1.71 -28.23
CA PRO A 42 10.88 2.73 -29.05
C PRO A 42 10.51 4.12 -28.54
N THR A 43 11.53 4.96 -28.33
CA THR A 43 11.42 6.40 -28.07
C THR A 43 10.88 7.13 -29.30
N PRO A 44 9.80 7.94 -29.19
CA PRO A 44 9.53 8.97 -30.18
C PRO A 44 10.27 10.25 -29.78
N LYS A 45 11.23 10.64 -30.61
CA LYS A 45 11.72 12.02 -30.70
C LYS A 45 10.60 12.87 -31.31
N THR A 46 10.21 13.98 -30.70
CA THR A 46 9.72 15.14 -31.46
C THR A 46 10.03 16.43 -30.70
N SER A 47 10.63 17.35 -31.44
CA SER A 47 11.14 18.65 -31.02
C SER A 47 10.03 19.70 -30.89
N ILE A 48 10.16 20.53 -29.86
CA ILE A 48 9.89 21.98 -29.74
C ILE A 48 8.89 22.60 -30.73
N SER A 49 7.83 23.23 -30.19
CA SER A 49 7.28 24.47 -30.76
C SER A 49 6.79 25.40 -29.66
N THR A 50 7.56 26.47 -29.45
CA THR A 50 7.26 27.63 -28.60
C THR A 50 6.13 28.47 -29.21
N LYS A 51 5.03 28.70 -28.49
CA LYS A 51 4.29 29.97 -28.55
C LYS A 51 3.64 30.29 -27.20
N GLN A 52 4.18 31.33 -26.59
CA GLN A 52 3.62 32.15 -25.52
C GLN A 52 2.33 32.83 -25.99
N SER A 53 1.25 32.77 -25.21
CA SER A 53 0.22 33.81 -25.18
C SER A 53 -0.51 33.78 -23.83
N THR A 54 -0.32 34.86 -23.09
CA THR A 54 -0.98 35.19 -21.83
C THR A 54 -2.46 35.50 -22.08
N LYS A 55 -3.37 34.91 -21.29
CA LYS A 55 -4.58 35.61 -20.86
C LYS A 55 -5.13 35.01 -19.57
N GLU A 56 -5.13 35.84 -18.55
CA GLU A 56 -5.80 35.68 -17.26
C GLU A 56 -7.31 35.52 -17.45
N THR A 57 -7.95 34.66 -16.66
CA THR A 57 -9.29 34.87 -16.06
C THR A 57 -9.46 33.88 -14.90
N SER A 58 -9.96 34.43 -13.80
CA SER A 58 -10.00 33.92 -12.43
C SER A 58 -11.07 32.86 -12.14
N GLU A 59 -10.86 32.17 -11.01
CA GLU A 59 -11.84 31.58 -10.07
C GLU A 59 -12.62 30.33 -10.57
N SER A 60 -12.69 29.21 -9.85
CA SER A 60 -12.87 29.04 -8.40
C SER A 60 -12.07 27.83 -7.86
N ILE A 61 -11.34 28.06 -6.77
CA ILE A 61 -10.72 27.01 -5.95
C ILE A 61 -11.63 26.79 -4.75
N GLU A 62 -12.38 25.68 -4.73
CA GLU A 62 -13.00 25.20 -3.50
C GLU A 62 -11.93 24.48 -2.67
N LYS A 63 -11.31 25.25 -1.77
CA LYS A 63 -10.66 24.73 -0.57
C LYS A 63 -11.76 24.39 0.43
N GLU A 64 -11.98 23.11 0.71
CA GLU A 64 -12.73 22.72 1.89
C GLU A 64 -11.75 22.31 3.00
N SER A 65 -11.78 23.11 4.06
CA SER A 65 -11.07 22.91 5.31
C SER A 65 -11.79 21.88 6.19
N THR A 66 -10.98 21.19 6.97
CA THR A 66 -11.27 20.47 8.22
C THR A 66 -12.65 20.72 8.85
N SER A 67 -13.42 19.65 9.06
CA SER A 67 -14.44 19.62 10.10
C SER A 67 -14.33 18.34 10.93
N SER A 68 -14.46 18.55 12.24
CA SER A 68 -14.32 17.62 13.33
C SER A 68 -15.43 16.58 13.37
N GLU A 69 -15.12 15.50 14.09
CA GLU A 69 -15.95 14.35 14.44
C GLU A 69 -17.35 14.74 14.93
N GLU A 70 -18.38 14.29 14.20
CA GLU A 70 -19.64 13.82 14.78
C GLU A 70 -20.02 12.54 14.00
N GLN A 71 -19.90 11.40 14.66
CA GLN A 71 -20.22 10.09 14.12
C GLN A 71 -21.71 9.86 14.26
N ASP A 72 -22.49 10.33 13.29
CA ASP A 72 -23.91 10.00 13.16
C ASP A 72 -24.03 8.66 12.42
N THR A 73 -24.37 7.61 13.18
CA THR A 73 -24.55 6.24 12.68
C THR A 73 -25.91 6.12 12.01
N ASP A 74 -25.90 5.95 10.68
CA ASP A 74 -26.89 5.27 9.81
C ASP A 74 -27.05 5.92 8.42
N LYS A 75 -26.00 6.60 7.93
CA LYS A 75 -25.88 6.90 6.50
C LYS A 75 -24.81 6.01 5.89
N GLU A 76 -25.19 5.20 4.90
CA GLU A 76 -24.22 4.46 4.10
C GLU A 76 -23.30 5.47 3.42
N ALA A 77 -21.99 5.36 3.71
CA ALA A 77 -20.99 6.28 3.18
C ALA A 77 -20.96 6.20 1.65
N THR A 78 -20.89 7.36 1.01
CA THR A 78 -20.78 7.47 -0.45
C THR A 78 -19.45 6.89 -0.95
N PRO A 79 -19.32 6.52 -2.24
CA PRO A 79 -18.05 6.04 -2.79
C PRO A 79 -16.88 7.00 -2.54
N LYS A 80 -17.13 8.31 -2.60
CA LYS A 80 -16.12 9.35 -2.38
C LYS A 80 -15.68 9.41 -0.91
N GLU A 81 -16.62 9.31 0.03
CA GLU A 81 -16.32 9.25 1.46
C GLU A 81 -15.56 7.97 1.83
N ASN A 82 -15.97 6.82 1.30
CA ASN A 82 -15.26 5.55 1.48
C ASN A 82 -13.85 5.61 0.91
N LEU A 83 -13.66 6.20 -0.27
CA LEU A 83 -12.34 6.42 -0.84
C LEU A 83 -11.51 7.34 0.07
N GLN A 84 -12.07 8.43 0.59
CA GLN A 84 -11.34 9.32 1.49
C GLN A 84 -10.93 8.62 2.80
N ASN A 85 -11.82 7.82 3.39
CA ASN A 85 -11.54 7.01 4.57
C ASN A 85 -10.45 5.97 4.28
N PHE A 86 -10.55 5.28 3.14
CA PHE A 86 -9.56 4.33 2.70
C PHE A 86 -8.19 4.98 2.58
N ILE A 87 -8.09 6.11 1.88
CA ILE A 87 -6.82 6.82 1.65
C ILE A 87 -6.17 7.25 2.96
N LYS A 88 -6.94 7.83 3.88
CA LYS A 88 -6.44 8.22 5.21
C LYS A 88 -5.90 7.02 5.98
N SER A 89 -6.67 5.92 6.05
CA SER A 89 -6.27 4.71 6.76
C SER A 89 -5.14 3.95 6.08
N TYR A 90 -5.09 3.97 4.76
CA TYR A 90 -4.07 3.26 3.97
C TYR A 90 -2.67 3.80 4.26
N VAL A 91 -2.52 5.08 4.54
CA VAL A 91 -1.21 5.67 4.86
C VAL A 91 -1.00 5.98 6.34
N THR A 92 -1.94 5.67 7.24
CA THR A 92 -1.83 6.07 8.66
C THR A 92 -1.76 4.88 9.61
N TYR A 93 -0.66 4.76 10.33
CA TYR A 93 -0.52 3.83 11.46
C TYR A 93 0.63 4.24 12.38
N ASP A 94 0.47 3.91 13.67
CA ASP A 94 1.53 4.00 14.66
C ASP A 94 2.26 2.66 14.80
N LEU A 95 3.50 2.70 15.29
CA LEU A 95 4.30 1.51 15.55
C LEU A 95 3.92 0.82 16.87
N ASN A 96 2.65 0.41 16.96
CA ASN A 96 2.13 -0.45 18.01
C ASN A 96 1.09 -1.42 17.46
N ASP A 97 0.99 -2.59 18.09
CA ASP A 97 0.18 -3.72 17.60
C ASP A 97 -1.29 -3.33 17.41
N ASN A 98 -1.88 -2.62 18.36
CA ASN A 98 -3.26 -2.18 18.30
C ASN A 98 -3.53 -1.26 17.09
N SER A 99 -2.68 -0.27 16.84
CA SER A 99 -2.82 0.63 15.68
C SER A 99 -2.68 -0.12 14.36
N ILE A 100 -1.67 -1.00 14.26
CA ILE A 100 -1.37 -1.79 13.07
C ILE A 100 -2.54 -2.74 12.72
N GLN A 101 -3.03 -3.49 13.71
CA GLN A 101 -4.11 -4.46 13.51
C GLN A 101 -5.44 -3.76 13.22
N LYS A 102 -5.78 -2.67 13.95
CA LYS A 102 -6.98 -1.87 13.66
C LYS A 102 -6.99 -1.32 12.25
N ARG A 103 -5.85 -0.80 11.77
CA ARG A 103 -5.71 -0.37 10.37
C ARG A 103 -6.02 -1.51 9.40
N ALA A 104 -5.40 -2.68 9.60
CA ALA A 104 -5.57 -3.82 8.72
C ALA A 104 -7.03 -4.28 8.63
N SER A 105 -7.72 -4.39 9.78
CA SER A 105 -9.14 -4.77 9.82
C SER A 105 -10.04 -3.71 9.20
N TYR A 106 -9.75 -2.42 9.42
CA TYR A 106 -10.58 -1.37 8.84
C TYR A 106 -10.44 -1.31 7.32
N LEU A 107 -9.22 -1.46 6.79
CA LEU A 107 -8.98 -1.52 5.34
C LEU A 107 -9.68 -2.72 4.68
N GLU A 108 -9.83 -3.85 5.38
CA GLU A 108 -10.60 -5.00 4.89
C GLU A 108 -12.07 -4.64 4.62
N THR A 109 -12.65 -3.74 5.42
CA THR A 109 -14.04 -3.29 5.23
C THR A 109 -14.22 -2.34 4.03
N LEU A 110 -13.15 -1.60 3.69
CA LEU A 110 -13.15 -0.56 2.65
C LEU A 110 -12.73 -1.08 1.27
N MET A 111 -12.16 -2.28 1.20
CA MET A 111 -11.67 -2.90 -0.02
C MET A 111 -12.57 -4.05 -0.48
N THR A 112 -12.55 -4.36 -1.77
CA THR A 112 -13.06 -5.66 -2.23
C THR A 112 -12.19 -6.78 -1.67
N HIS A 113 -12.77 -7.98 -1.48
CA HIS A 113 -12.04 -9.12 -0.93
C HIS A 113 -10.78 -9.45 -1.74
N GLN A 114 -10.89 -9.40 -3.09
CA GLN A 114 -9.76 -9.65 -3.97
C GLN A 114 -8.66 -8.59 -3.80
N ALA A 115 -9.02 -7.30 -3.77
CA ALA A 115 -8.07 -6.21 -3.62
C ALA A 115 -7.32 -6.28 -2.28
N TYR A 116 -8.05 -6.56 -1.20
CA TYR A 116 -7.47 -6.74 0.13
C TYR A 116 -6.46 -7.89 0.14
N ALA A 117 -6.86 -9.05 -0.38
CA ALA A 117 -5.99 -10.23 -0.46
C ALA A 117 -4.72 -9.97 -1.30
N SER A 118 -4.84 -9.30 -2.44
CA SER A 118 -3.69 -9.01 -3.33
C SER A 118 -2.77 -7.89 -2.83
N SER A 119 -3.24 -7.07 -1.89
CA SER A 119 -2.45 -5.96 -1.32
C SER A 119 -1.52 -6.36 -0.18
N TYR A 120 -1.60 -7.61 0.29
CA TYR A 120 -0.81 -8.15 1.41
C TYR A 120 -0.93 -7.38 2.73
N ILE A 121 -1.94 -6.51 2.90
CA ILE A 121 -2.12 -5.68 4.11
C ILE A 121 -2.12 -6.51 5.41
N ALA A 122 -2.79 -7.67 5.41
CA ALA A 122 -2.83 -8.55 6.57
C ALA A 122 -1.44 -9.15 6.91
N GLN A 123 -0.68 -9.56 5.89
CA GLN A 123 0.67 -10.09 6.06
C GLN A 123 1.65 -8.99 6.52
N ASP A 124 1.53 -7.79 5.96
CA ASP A 124 2.32 -6.64 6.35
C ASP A 124 2.03 -6.25 7.80
N ALA A 125 0.77 -6.28 8.23
CA ALA A 125 0.38 -6.02 9.62
C ALA A 125 1.03 -7.02 10.59
N GLN A 126 0.99 -8.32 10.28
CA GLN A 126 1.65 -9.35 11.09
C GLN A 126 3.17 -9.13 11.16
N THR A 127 3.79 -8.88 10.01
CA THR A 127 5.24 -8.66 9.90
C THR A 127 5.66 -7.43 10.68
N LEU A 128 4.96 -6.31 10.51
CA LEU A 128 5.25 -5.05 11.18
C LEU A 128 5.05 -5.17 12.70
N SER A 129 3.98 -5.82 13.16
CA SER A 129 3.76 -6.10 14.58
C SER A 129 4.90 -6.92 15.19
N ALA A 130 5.38 -7.96 14.49
CA ALA A 130 6.51 -8.77 14.93
C ALA A 130 7.82 -7.96 14.99
N MET A 131 8.05 -7.08 14.02
CA MET A 131 9.21 -6.19 13.98
C MET A 131 9.17 -5.18 15.15
N VAL A 132 8.02 -4.56 15.42
CA VAL A 132 7.83 -3.66 16.56
C VAL A 132 8.14 -4.38 17.87
N LYS A 133 7.60 -5.60 18.06
CA LYS A 133 7.86 -6.41 19.26
C LYS A 133 9.34 -6.75 19.42
N THR A 134 9.99 -7.14 18.32
CA THR A 134 11.43 -7.46 18.29
C THR A 134 12.27 -6.25 18.65
N TYR A 135 12.00 -5.09 18.05
CA TYR A 135 12.70 -3.85 18.36
C TYR A 135 12.50 -3.42 19.81
N LYS A 136 11.28 -3.50 20.35
CA LYS A 136 11.01 -3.18 21.76
C LYS A 136 11.85 -4.03 22.71
N LYS A 137 12.08 -5.31 22.39
CA LYS A 137 12.89 -6.25 23.19
C LYS A 137 14.39 -6.08 23.01
N THR A 138 14.86 -5.89 21.77
CA THR A 138 16.28 -6.01 21.41
C THR A 138 16.96 -4.68 21.08
N LYS A 139 16.18 -3.65 20.74
CA LYS A 139 16.64 -2.38 20.14
C LYS A 139 17.40 -2.55 18.83
N GLN A 140 17.30 -3.72 18.19
CA GLN A 140 17.92 -4.01 16.91
C GLN A 140 16.88 -3.93 15.79
N ILE A 141 17.33 -3.44 14.64
CA ILE A 141 16.58 -3.44 13.39
C ILE A 141 17.25 -4.46 12.49
N ASN A 142 16.50 -5.47 12.04
CA ASN A 142 17.00 -6.40 11.05
C ASN A 142 16.95 -5.72 9.68
N THR A 143 18.10 -5.24 9.21
CA THR A 143 18.25 -4.53 7.93
C THR A 143 18.22 -5.47 6.72
N SER A 144 18.16 -6.79 6.92
CA SER A 144 17.99 -7.76 5.84
C SER A 144 16.54 -7.84 5.33
N ASN A 145 15.60 -7.22 6.03
CA ASN A 145 14.21 -7.11 5.59
C ASN A 145 14.00 -5.77 4.86
N SER A 146 13.27 -5.79 3.74
CA SER A 146 12.94 -4.59 2.94
C SER A 146 11.98 -3.61 3.65
N THR A 147 11.28 -4.05 4.69
CA THR A 147 10.33 -3.24 5.43
C THR A 147 11.06 -2.30 6.38
N GLN A 148 10.89 -0.99 6.20
CA GLN A 148 11.39 -0.01 7.16
C GLN A 148 10.42 0.11 8.34
N LEU A 149 10.95 0.17 9.56
CA LEU A 149 10.15 0.28 10.79
C LEU A 149 9.81 1.76 11.03
N VAL A 150 8.84 2.28 10.26
CA VAL A 150 8.39 3.68 10.27
C VAL A 150 6.94 3.79 10.71
N ALA A 151 6.61 4.77 11.54
CA ALA A 151 5.22 5.20 11.74
C ALA A 151 4.81 6.09 10.58
N ARG A 152 3.54 6.07 10.19
CA ARG A 152 3.02 6.92 9.11
C ARG A 152 1.80 7.71 9.56
N SER A 153 1.75 8.99 9.18
CA SER A 153 0.65 9.89 9.54
C SER A 153 0.22 10.70 8.32
N TYR A 154 -1.02 10.46 7.85
CA TYR A 154 -1.65 11.29 6.83
C TYR A 154 -1.62 12.77 7.21
N LYS A 155 -1.28 13.64 6.26
CA LYS A 155 -1.34 15.10 6.44
C LYS A 155 -2.40 15.75 5.57
N LYS A 156 -2.33 15.53 4.27
CA LYS A 156 -3.28 16.06 3.29
C LYS A 156 -3.33 15.20 2.05
N GLY A 157 -4.33 15.44 1.22
CA GLY A 157 -4.48 14.75 -0.03
C GLY A 157 -5.57 15.37 -0.90
N SER A 158 -5.56 14.99 -2.17
CA SER A 158 -6.52 15.44 -3.17
C SER A 158 -6.94 14.25 -4.02
N ILE A 159 -8.24 14.18 -4.32
CA ILE A 159 -8.86 13.08 -5.06
C ILE A 159 -9.46 13.66 -6.34
N TYR A 160 -9.00 13.18 -7.48
CA TYR A 160 -9.43 13.61 -8.81
C TYR A 160 -10.13 12.44 -9.50
N GLN A 161 -11.41 12.58 -9.82
CA GLN A 161 -12.14 11.56 -10.58
C GLN A 161 -11.78 11.66 -12.06
N SER A 162 -11.58 10.52 -12.73
CA SER A 162 -11.33 10.48 -14.17
C SER A 162 -12.57 10.96 -14.95
N SER A 163 -12.34 11.72 -16.03
CA SER A 163 -13.39 12.10 -16.98
C SER A 163 -13.91 10.93 -17.80
N ASP A 164 -13.09 9.90 -17.98
CA ASP A 164 -13.33 8.81 -18.92
C ASP A 164 -14.01 7.61 -18.25
N ASP A 165 -13.86 7.48 -16.93
CA ASP A 165 -14.41 6.40 -16.12
C ASP A 165 -14.72 6.89 -14.71
N LYS A 166 -16.02 6.92 -14.35
CA LYS A 166 -16.49 7.36 -13.04
C LYS A 166 -15.96 6.52 -11.87
N ASN A 167 -15.47 5.31 -12.13
CA ASN A 167 -14.95 4.42 -11.11
C ASN A 167 -13.43 4.57 -10.91
N LYS A 168 -12.76 5.40 -11.73
CA LYS A 168 -11.31 5.61 -11.64
C LYS A 168 -10.98 6.97 -11.04
N TYR A 169 -9.99 6.97 -10.17
CA TYR A 169 -9.54 8.15 -9.44
C TYR A 169 -8.01 8.22 -9.49
N PHE A 170 -7.50 9.44 -9.62
CA PHE A 170 -6.13 9.78 -9.35
C PHE A 170 -6.06 10.47 -7.98
N VAL A 171 -5.18 9.99 -7.11
CA VAL A 171 -5.06 10.47 -5.73
C VAL A 171 -3.65 10.94 -5.46
N GLU A 172 -3.51 12.16 -4.95
CA GLU A 172 -2.25 12.69 -4.43
C GLU A 172 -2.33 12.77 -2.91
N ILE A 173 -1.32 12.27 -2.20
CA ILE A 173 -1.27 12.22 -0.74
C ILE A 173 0.08 12.72 -0.26
N GLU A 174 0.06 13.54 0.79
CA GLU A 174 1.23 13.87 1.58
C GLU A 174 1.08 13.25 2.99
N TYR A 175 2.08 12.50 3.43
CA TYR A 175 2.12 11.91 4.77
C TYR A 175 3.53 12.01 5.38
N LEU A 176 3.60 11.96 6.71
CA LEU A 176 4.84 11.95 7.46
C LEU A 176 5.26 10.51 7.75
N GLU A 177 6.51 10.14 7.46
CA GLU A 177 7.13 8.90 7.93
C GLU A 177 8.10 9.20 9.08
N THR A 178 7.91 8.56 10.23
CA THR A 178 8.81 8.69 11.38
C THR A 178 9.46 7.34 11.68
N PRO A 179 10.75 7.14 11.34
CA PRO A 179 11.48 5.93 11.73
C PRO A 179 11.50 5.72 13.24
N ILE A 180 11.37 4.47 13.70
CA ILE A 180 11.26 4.15 15.14
C ILE A 180 12.44 4.61 16.01
N TYR A 181 13.58 4.91 15.38
CA TYR A 181 14.82 5.34 16.02
C TYR A 181 15.08 6.84 15.88
N GLN A 182 14.20 7.57 15.21
CA GLN A 182 14.27 9.02 15.05
C GLN A 182 13.10 9.68 15.78
N LYS A 183 13.32 10.90 16.28
CA LYS A 183 12.25 11.73 16.85
C LYS A 183 11.47 12.47 15.77
N GLU A 184 12.20 12.92 14.75
CA GLU A 184 11.65 13.65 13.62
C GLU A 184 11.47 12.70 12.44
N GLY A 185 10.43 12.96 11.65
CA GLY A 185 10.15 12.23 10.43
C GLY A 185 10.50 13.06 9.20
N TYR A 186 10.21 12.50 8.03
CA TYR A 186 10.28 13.19 6.75
C TYR A 186 8.94 13.10 6.02
N MET A 187 8.66 14.12 5.22
CA MET A 187 7.44 14.17 4.43
C MET A 187 7.61 13.32 3.18
N VAL A 188 6.54 12.63 2.79
CA VAL A 188 6.46 11.81 1.58
C VAL A 188 5.26 12.27 0.79
N ASP A 189 5.50 12.59 -0.49
CA ASP A 189 4.47 12.75 -1.50
C ASP A 189 4.31 11.43 -2.24
N SER A 190 3.09 10.92 -2.33
CA SER A 190 2.76 9.74 -3.13
C SER A 190 1.54 9.98 -3.99
N LYS A 191 1.56 9.41 -5.19
CA LYS A 191 0.49 9.48 -6.18
C LYS A 191 -0.01 8.07 -6.48
N TYR A 192 -1.32 7.92 -6.58
CA TYR A 192 -1.97 6.63 -6.78
C TYR A 192 -3.04 6.70 -7.85
N ASP A 193 -3.12 5.64 -8.65
CA ASP A 193 -4.31 5.33 -9.44
C ASP A 193 -5.18 4.36 -8.63
N VAL A 194 -6.43 4.72 -8.41
CA VAL A 194 -7.39 3.95 -7.61
C VAL A 194 -8.60 3.61 -8.47
N THR A 195 -9.03 2.36 -8.42
CA THR A 195 -10.28 1.90 -9.04
C THR A 195 -11.25 1.49 -7.94
N MET A 196 -12.46 2.02 -8.01
CA MET A 196 -13.58 1.66 -7.16
C MET A 196 -14.46 0.61 -7.85
N ASP A 197 -15.01 -0.30 -7.07
CA ASP A 197 -16.13 -1.16 -7.45
C ASP A 197 -17.26 -0.88 -6.47
N GLU A 198 -18.33 -0.27 -6.98
CA GLU A 198 -19.41 0.34 -6.18
C GLU A 198 -18.84 1.27 -5.09
N ASN A 199 -18.97 0.86 -3.82
CA ASN A 199 -18.56 1.62 -2.64
C ASN A 199 -17.20 1.18 -2.08
N LYS A 200 -16.45 0.30 -2.76
CA LYS A 200 -15.21 -0.32 -2.26
C LYS A 200 -14.03 -0.12 -3.20
N VAL A 201 -12.83 -0.09 -2.64
CA VAL A 201 -11.60 -0.05 -3.43
C VAL A 201 -11.30 -1.43 -4.03
N ALA A 202 -11.25 -1.51 -5.35
CA ALA A 202 -10.98 -2.73 -6.10
C ALA A 202 -9.53 -2.82 -6.60
N ALA A 203 -8.85 -1.69 -6.76
CA ALA A 203 -7.41 -1.65 -7.06
C ALA A 203 -6.80 -0.34 -6.57
N ILE A 204 -5.56 -0.40 -6.11
CA ILE A 204 -4.72 0.76 -5.83
C ILE A 204 -3.33 0.49 -6.39
N ASN A 205 -2.80 1.42 -7.17
CA ASN A 205 -1.48 1.33 -7.78
C ASN A 205 -0.70 2.60 -7.47
N LEU A 206 0.47 2.45 -6.85
CA LEU A 206 1.40 3.56 -6.66
C LEU A 206 1.98 3.94 -8.02
N THR A 207 1.81 5.20 -8.42
CA THR A 207 2.32 5.71 -9.71
C THR A 207 3.58 6.56 -9.55
N ASP A 208 3.70 7.27 -8.42
CA ASP A 208 4.88 8.05 -8.08
C ASP A 208 5.01 8.15 -6.56
N SER A 209 6.25 8.22 -6.07
CA SER A 209 6.53 8.48 -4.67
C SER A 209 7.88 9.13 -4.50
N LYS A 210 7.93 10.21 -3.72
CA LYS A 210 9.16 10.93 -3.43
C LYS A 210 9.18 11.39 -1.98
N ASN A 211 10.36 11.27 -1.37
CA ASN A 211 10.62 11.92 -0.09
C ASN A 211 10.84 13.41 -0.35
N ILE A 212 10.21 14.27 0.44
CA ILE A 212 10.42 15.72 0.40
C ILE A 212 11.51 16.04 1.43
N PRO A 213 12.72 16.42 1.00
CA PRO A 213 13.76 16.82 1.93
C PRO A 213 13.39 18.16 2.59
N GLY A 214 13.39 18.20 3.92
CA GLY A 214 13.32 19.45 4.67
C GLY A 214 11.90 20.00 4.85
N GLY A 215 11.28 19.59 5.96
CA GLY A 215 10.17 20.30 6.58
C GLY A 215 10.57 20.81 7.97
N SER A 216 11.73 21.47 8.11
CA SER A 216 11.97 22.27 9.30
C SER A 216 11.04 23.48 9.27
N ALA A 217 9.88 23.38 9.91
CA ALA A 217 9.20 24.58 10.39
C ALA A 217 9.90 25.01 11.69
N ASN A 218 11.05 25.66 11.54
CA ASN A 218 11.57 26.53 12.58
C ASN A 218 10.65 27.76 12.60
N ASN A 219 9.92 27.97 13.69
CA ASN A 219 9.42 29.28 14.08
C ASN A 219 9.40 29.31 15.61
N GLY A 220 10.45 29.92 16.16
CA GLY A 220 10.44 30.80 17.35
C GLY A 220 9.79 30.30 18.62
#